data_AF-A0A2V7VHS3-F1
#
_entry.id   AF-A0A2V7VHS3-F1
#
_cell.length_a   1.000
_cell.length_b   1.000
_cell.length_c   1.000
_cell.angle_alpha   90.00
_cell.angle_beta   90.00
_cell.angle_gamma   90.00
#
_symmetry.space_group_name_H-M   'P 1'
#
loop_
_entity.id
_entity.type
_entity.pdbx_description
1 polymer ?
#
loop_
_entity_poly.entity_id
_entity_poly.type
_entity_poly.pdbx_seq_one_letter_code
_entity_poly.pdbx_strand_id
1 'polypeptide(L)'
;MAAAGMAAVAAGKAPSPASTPAAGLARATFAGGCFWCMEPPFEKVPGVVSVTAGYTGGEKKNPSYEEVSEGGTGHAESIDVVFNPKKVTYSQLLD
;
A
#
# COMPACT_ATOMS: atom_id res chain seq x y z
N MET A 1 -25.40 -37.16 -2.76
CA MET A 1 -25.88 -35.76 -2.69
C MET A 1 -24.95 -35.02 -1.73
N ALA A 2 -23.87 -34.43 -2.24
CA ALA A 2 -22.99 -33.57 -1.45
C ALA A 2 -23.21 -32.14 -1.92
N ALA A 3 -23.69 -31.30 -1.02
CA ALA A 3 -24.01 -29.91 -1.27
C ALA A 3 -22.72 -29.11 -1.47
N ALA A 4 -22.56 -28.51 -2.65
CA ALA A 4 -21.58 -27.46 -2.86
C ALA A 4 -22.24 -26.11 -2.51
N GLY A 5 -21.98 -25.63 -1.30
CA GLY A 5 -22.31 -24.27 -0.91
C GLY A 5 -21.31 -23.29 -1.53
N MET A 6 -21.76 -22.49 -2.49
CA MET A 6 -21.00 -21.34 -2.99
C MET A 6 -21.08 -20.22 -1.95
N ALA A 7 -20.02 -20.08 -1.15
CA ALA A 7 -19.83 -18.90 -0.31
C ALA A 7 -19.32 -17.75 -1.19
N ALA A 8 -20.08 -16.66 -1.21
CA ALA A 8 -19.74 -15.43 -1.90
C ALA A 8 -18.47 -14.81 -1.30
N VAL A 9 -17.47 -14.54 -2.15
CA VAL A 9 -16.31 -13.73 -1.76
C VAL A 9 -16.71 -12.26 -1.77
N ALA A 10 -16.74 -11.66 -0.58
CA ALA A 10 -16.90 -10.22 -0.42
C ALA A 10 -15.69 -9.53 -1.08
N ALA A 11 -15.95 -8.72 -2.10
CA ALA A 11 -14.94 -7.90 -2.74
C ALA A 11 -14.37 -6.91 -1.71
N GLY A 12 -13.18 -7.21 -1.20
CA GLY A 12 -12.35 -6.23 -0.50
C GLY A 12 -12.13 -5.04 -1.43
N LYS A 13 -12.47 -3.84 -0.94
CA LYS A 13 -12.36 -2.59 -1.68
C LYS A 13 -10.91 -2.44 -2.17
N ALA A 14 -10.66 -2.70 -3.45
CA ALA A 14 -9.39 -2.37 -4.08
C ALA A 14 -9.12 -0.87 -3.85
N PRO A 15 -7.94 -0.47 -3.35
CA PRO A 15 -7.61 0.94 -3.26
C PRO A 15 -7.56 1.52 -4.69
N SER A 16 -8.45 2.48 -4.95
CA SER A 16 -8.52 3.21 -6.22
C SER A 16 -7.20 3.94 -6.50
N PRO A 17 -6.71 4.02 -7.75
CA PRO A 17 -5.39 4.55 -8.12
C PRO A 17 -5.22 6.08 -7.94
N ALA A 18 -6.09 6.76 -7.22
CA ALA A 18 -6.02 8.21 -7.04
C ALA A 18 -6.78 8.66 -5.80
N SER A 19 -6.42 8.17 -4.63
CA SER A 19 -6.89 8.80 -3.38
C SER A 19 -6.14 10.11 -3.19
N THR A 20 -6.39 11.15 -3.99
CA THR A 20 -5.71 12.46 -3.87
C THR A 20 -5.68 12.87 -2.40
N PRO A 21 -4.50 13.11 -1.80
CA PRO A 21 -4.43 13.55 -0.41
C PRO A 21 -5.29 14.80 -0.21
N ALA A 22 -5.94 14.91 0.96
CA ALA A 22 -6.70 16.10 1.30
C ALA A 22 -5.82 17.37 1.15
N ALA A 23 -6.44 18.51 0.86
CA ALA A 23 -5.72 19.76 0.60
C ALA A 23 -4.67 20.07 1.69
N GLY A 24 -3.41 20.19 1.28
CA GLY A 24 -2.28 20.46 2.17
C GLY A 24 -1.56 19.22 2.72
N LEU A 25 -1.96 18.01 2.33
CA LEU A 25 -1.22 16.76 2.56
C LEU A 25 -0.46 16.34 1.29
N ALA A 26 0.64 15.63 1.48
CA ALA A 26 1.47 15.05 0.42
C ALA A 26 1.44 13.52 0.50
N ARG A 27 1.76 12.87 -0.61
CA ARG A 27 1.88 11.42 -0.72
C ARG A 27 3.28 11.04 -1.16
N ALA A 28 3.81 9.97 -0.58
CA ALA A 28 5.05 9.32 -1.00
C ALA A 28 4.84 7.80 -1.03
N THR A 29 5.42 7.13 -2.01
CA THR A 29 5.40 5.67 -2.11
C THR A 29 6.81 5.14 -1.93
N PHE A 30 6.99 4.18 -1.03
CA PHE A 30 8.30 3.57 -0.74
C PHE A 30 8.25 2.07 -0.99
N ALA A 31 9.30 1.54 -1.59
CA ALA A 31 9.51 0.11 -1.81
C ALA A 31 10.94 -0.24 -1.36
N GLY A 32 11.07 -0.92 -0.22
CA GLY A 32 12.35 -1.19 0.43
C GLY A 32 12.47 -2.59 1.05
N GLY A 33 11.50 -3.47 0.80
CA GLY A 33 11.44 -4.82 1.38
C GLY A 33 10.04 -5.16 1.85
N CYS A 34 9.97 -6.03 2.87
CA CYS A 34 8.71 -6.52 3.42
C CYS A 34 7.84 -5.38 3.96
N PHE A 35 6.65 -5.16 3.41
CA PHE A 35 5.78 -4.05 3.84
C PHE A 35 5.39 -4.15 5.32
N TRP A 36 5.30 -5.36 5.88
CA TRP A 36 5.02 -5.60 7.31
C TRP A 36 6.10 -5.03 8.23
N CYS A 37 7.34 -4.97 7.75
CA CYS A 37 8.46 -4.37 8.48
C CYS A 37 8.54 -2.87 8.25
N MET A 38 8.17 -2.41 7.06
CA MET A 38 8.27 -1.00 6.69
C MET A 38 7.15 -0.16 7.30
N GLU A 39 5.91 -0.65 7.34
CA GLU A 39 4.75 0.14 7.79
C GLU A 39 4.85 0.67 9.23
N PRO A 40 5.18 -0.14 10.25
CA PRO A 40 5.13 0.31 11.65
C PRO A 40 6.09 1.46 12.01
N PRO A 41 7.31 1.56 11.44
CA PRO A 41 8.16 2.74 11.59
C PRO A 41 7.50 4.04 11.09
N PHE A 42 6.89 4.03 9.90
CA PHE A 42 6.30 5.24 9.31
C PHE A 42 5.06 5.71 10.07
N GLU A 43 4.25 4.80 10.60
CA GLU A 43 3.08 5.15 11.43
C GLU A 43 3.46 5.95 12.69
N LYS A 44 4.68 5.77 13.20
CA LYS A 44 5.19 6.46 14.39
C LYS A 44 5.78 7.84 14.09
N VAL A 45 5.98 8.19 12.82
CA VAL A 45 6.59 9.46 12.42
C VAL A 45 5.61 10.62 12.62
N PRO A 46 5.94 11.63 13.45
CA PRO A 46 5.07 12.78 13.63
C PRO A 46 4.82 13.52 12.32
N GLY A 47 3.56 13.63 11.92
CA GLY A 47 3.17 14.27 10.66
C GLY A 47 2.76 13.30 9.56
N VAL A 48 3.05 12.00 9.71
CA VAL A 48 2.38 10.96 8.92
C VAL A 48 0.92 10.86 9.35
N VAL A 49 0.03 10.74 8.37
CA VAL A 49 -1.43 10.69 8.52
C VAL A 49 -1.95 9.28 8.30
N SER A 50 -1.41 8.60 7.28
CA SER A 50 -1.73 7.19 7.03
C SER A 50 -0.58 6.51 6.30
N VAL A 51 -0.42 5.23 6.59
CA VAL A 51 0.43 4.31 5.83
C VAL A 51 -0.48 3.20 5.31
N THR A 52 -0.24 2.72 4.10
CA THR A 52 -1.03 1.64 3.51
C THR A 52 -0.12 0.70 2.73
N ALA A 53 -0.04 -0.55 3.17
CA ALA A 53 0.66 -1.60 2.45
C ALA A 53 -0.03 -1.95 1.12
N GLY A 54 0.78 -2.24 0.09
CA GLY A 54 0.30 -2.63 -1.22
C GLY A 54 1.43 -2.99 -2.20
N TYR A 55 1.08 -2.97 -3.49
CA TYR A 55 1.96 -3.42 -4.57
C TYR A 55 1.99 -2.39 -5.70
N THR A 56 3.18 -2.12 -6.23
CA THR A 56 3.35 -1.18 -7.34
C THR A 56 4.54 -1.54 -8.23
N GLY A 57 4.65 -0.90 -9.40
CA GLY A 57 5.78 -1.04 -10.33
C GLY A 57 5.70 -2.22 -11.30
N GLY A 58 4.75 -3.14 -11.12
CA GLY A 58 4.55 -4.29 -12.01
C GLY A 58 3.57 -4.03 -13.17
N GLU A 59 3.46 -5.02 -14.04
CA GLU A 59 2.63 -4.93 -15.26
C GLU A 59 1.21 -5.46 -15.05
N LYS A 60 1.04 -6.36 -14.07
CA LYS A 60 -0.26 -6.98 -13.81
C LYS A 60 -1.23 -5.98 -13.20
N LYS A 61 -2.39 -5.77 -13.82
CA LYS A 61 -3.44 -4.90 -13.27
C LYS A 61 -4.17 -5.59 -12.11
N ASN A 62 -4.25 -4.91 -10.96
CA ASN A 62 -4.95 -5.38 -9.76
C ASN A 62 -4.54 -6.80 -9.32
N PRO A 63 -3.25 -7.06 -9.04
CA PRO A 63 -2.81 -8.40 -8.64
C PRO A 63 -3.34 -8.75 -7.24
N SER A 64 -3.54 -10.05 -6.98
CA SER A 64 -3.78 -10.55 -5.61
C SER A 64 -2.47 -10.75 -4.86
N TYR A 65 -2.56 -10.94 -3.54
CA TYR A 65 -1.41 -11.23 -2.68
C TYR A 65 -0.66 -12.49 -3.16
N GLU A 66 -1.41 -13.55 -3.48
CA GLU A 66 -0.88 -14.83 -3.94
C GLU A 66 -0.12 -14.66 -5.25
N GLU A 67 -0.69 -13.91 -6.20
CA GLU A 67 -0.07 -13.66 -7.50
C GLU A 67 1.24 -12.88 -7.38
N VAL A 68 1.34 -11.94 -6.45
CA VAL A 68 2.62 -11.23 -6.21
C VAL A 68 3.62 -12.13 -5.49
N SER A 69 3.17 -12.91 -4.51
CA SER A 69 4.01 -13.81 -3.72
C SER A 69 4.59 -14.97 -4.54
N GLU A 70 3.86 -15.45 -5.54
CA GLU A 70 4.34 -16.45 -6.52
C GLU A 70 5.42 -15.88 -7.45
N GLY A 71 5.52 -14.55 -7.54
CA GLY A 71 6.44 -13.84 -8.44
C GLY A 71 5.90 -13.70 -9.86
N GLY A 72 6.70 -13.10 -10.75
CA GLY A 72 6.37 -12.96 -12.18
C GLY A 72 5.41 -11.82 -12.54
N THR A 73 4.83 -11.12 -11.56
CA THR A 73 3.95 -9.95 -11.82
C THR A 73 4.72 -8.63 -12.02
N GLY A 74 6.00 -8.62 -11.64
CA GLY A 74 6.87 -7.44 -11.66
C GLY A 74 6.58 -6.42 -10.55
N HIS A 75 5.62 -6.68 -9.67
CA HIS A 75 5.29 -5.77 -8.57
C HIS A 75 6.31 -5.87 -7.45
N ALA A 76 6.62 -4.72 -6.86
CA ALA A 76 7.34 -4.61 -5.60
C ALA A 76 6.35 -4.42 -4.45
N GLU A 77 6.66 -5.04 -3.32
CA GLU A 77 6.05 -4.68 -2.05
C GLU A 77 6.34 -3.21 -1.72
N SER A 78 5.30 -2.48 -1.38
CA SER A 78 5.37 -1.03 -1.20
C SER A 78 4.41 -0.55 -0.13
N ILE A 79 4.70 0.64 0.39
CA ILE A 79 3.81 1.38 1.27
C ILE A 79 3.46 2.74 0.66
N ASP A 80 2.19 3.12 0.72
CA ASP A 80 1.71 4.46 0.40
C ASP A 80 1.61 5.28 1.69
N VAL A 81 2.40 6.36 1.78
CA VAL A 81 2.48 7.23 2.95
C VAL A 81 1.86 8.57 2.63
N VAL A 82 0.78 8.91 3.34
CA VAL A 82 0.19 10.25 3.32
C VAL A 82 0.70 11.01 4.53
N PHE A 83 1.27 12.19 4.32
CA PHE A 83 1.90 12.99 5.37
C PHE A 83 1.63 14.48 5.21
N ASN A 84 1.82 15.23 6.29
CA ASN A 84 1.74 16.69 6.29
C ASN A 84 3.14 17.28 6.05
N PRO A 85 3.40 17.91 4.88
CA PRO A 85 4.69 18.48 4.54
C PRO A 85 5.12 19.66 5.43
N LYS A 86 4.21 20.23 6.24
CA LYS A 86 4.52 21.26 7.24
C LYS A 86 5.07 20.67 8.55
N LYS A 87 4.95 19.35 8.76
CA LYS A 87 5.41 18.65 9.97
C LYS A 87 6.60 17.73 9.69
N VAL A 88 6.58 17.05 8.55
CA VAL A 88 7.66 16.16 8.11
C VAL A 88 7.89 16.34 6.62
N THR A 89 9.15 16.43 6.21
CA THR A 89 9.53 16.58 4.80
C THR A 89 9.77 15.22 4.15
N TYR A 90 9.68 15.15 2.83
CA TYR A 90 9.98 13.92 2.09
C TYR A 90 11.41 13.43 2.36
N SER A 91 12.39 14.33 2.45
CA SER A 91 13.77 13.97 2.77
C SER A 91 13.92 13.30 4.14
N GLN A 92 13.12 13.70 5.14
CA GLN A 92 13.10 13.05 6.45
C GLN A 92 12.43 11.67 6.42
N LEU A 93 11.61 11.38 5.41
CA LEU A 93 11.02 10.05 5.21
C LEU A 93 11.97 9.08 4.49
N LEU A 94 13.10 9.58 3.97
CA LEU A 94 14.14 8.79 3.29
C LEU A 94 15.33 8.45 4.18
N ASP A 95 15.42 9.05 5.36
CA ASP A 95 16.48 8.84 6.35
C ASP A 95 16.11 7.68 7.29
#